data_AF-A0A925EJT6-F1
#
_entry.id   AF-A0A925EJT6-F1
#
_cell.length_a   1.000
_cell.length_b   1.000
_cell.length_c   1.000
_cell.angle_alpha   90.00
_cell.angle_beta   90.00
_cell.angle_gamma   90.00
#
_symmetry.space_group_name_H-M   'P 1'
#
loop_
_entity.id
_entity.type
_entity.pdbx_description
1 polymer ?
#
loop_
_entity_poly.entity_id
_entity_poly.type
_entity_poly.pdbx_seq_one_letter_code
_entity_poly.pdbx_strand_id
1 'polypeptide(L)'
;MPTIWAIGPTLLSKILADSYISWGGAAACFETLPEHMPLPDEVFWLSVPPEGFSDSPQDLATTSLDLPIALKESQATRLTLPLVVTARGILYGEAIGQRGAIAWQPEPLSDPQRQLLYKAARKIVGSTVKPGVTLLHFAVSPEALLFKSLSPFPDESALVTLNSQQPDLFTCHWRCVLGLPIIDLQVRRPSAAYFQPSVPLSAQVRQAALLEADASLQLSGHLLQVQAASLCTAQEILHRIVD
;
A
#
# COMPACT_ATOMS: atom_id res chain seq x y z
N MET A 1 10.79 5.94 21.72
CA MET A 1 10.44 5.06 20.57
C MET A 1 11.66 4.20 20.29
N PRO A 2 11.53 2.89 20.09
CA PRO A 2 12.68 2.02 19.81
C PRO A 2 13.39 2.47 18.52
N THR A 3 14.67 2.18 18.41
CA THR A 3 15.37 2.35 17.13
C THR A 3 14.94 1.21 16.22
N ILE A 4 14.53 1.52 14.99
CA ILE A 4 14.08 0.51 14.03
C ILE A 4 15.00 0.46 12.82
N TRP A 5 15.12 -0.72 12.20
CA TRP A 5 15.66 -0.82 10.85
C TRP A 5 14.57 -1.28 9.88
N ALA A 6 14.46 -0.61 8.73
CA ALA A 6 13.62 -1.02 7.62
C ALA A 6 14.50 -1.65 6.53
N ILE A 7 14.31 -2.93 6.25
CA ILE A 7 15.11 -3.68 5.28
C ILE A 7 14.23 -4.10 4.10
N GLY A 8 14.60 -3.71 2.88
CA GLY A 8 13.85 -4.02 1.66
C GLY A 8 14.09 -3.00 0.53
N PRO A 9 13.27 -3.03 -0.54
CA PRO A 9 13.41 -2.12 -1.69
C PRO A 9 13.56 -0.66 -1.26
N THR A 10 14.53 0.03 -1.84
CA THR A 10 15.09 1.31 -1.33
C THR A 10 14.03 2.38 -1.10
N LEU A 11 13.03 2.49 -1.99
CA LEU A 11 11.97 3.47 -1.81
C LEU A 11 11.00 3.10 -0.69
N LEU A 12 10.57 1.84 -0.59
CA LEU A 12 9.61 1.40 0.42
C LEU A 12 10.23 1.47 1.83
N SER A 13 11.46 0.99 1.97
CA SER A 13 12.20 1.08 3.25
C SER A 13 12.40 2.53 3.65
N LYS A 14 12.75 3.41 2.69
CA LYS A 14 12.86 4.85 2.93
C LYS A 14 11.54 5.49 3.35
N ILE A 15 10.42 5.23 2.67
CA ILE A 15 9.12 5.82 3.02
C ILE A 15 8.66 5.35 4.41
N LEU A 16 8.82 4.06 4.71
CA LEU A 16 8.46 3.50 6.00
C LEU A 16 9.29 4.13 7.14
N ALA A 17 10.60 4.29 6.93
CA ALA A 17 11.49 4.93 7.89
C ALA A 17 11.24 6.44 8.03
N ASP A 18 11.09 7.17 6.91
CA ASP A 18 10.82 8.62 6.92
C ASP A 18 9.49 8.90 7.62
N SER A 19 8.47 8.04 7.45
CA SER A 19 7.22 8.09 8.20
C SER A 19 7.46 7.97 9.71
N TYR A 20 8.26 6.99 10.15
CA TYR A 20 8.61 6.81 11.57
C TYR A 20 9.42 7.97 12.16
N ILE A 21 10.41 8.47 11.39
CA ILE A 21 11.26 9.60 11.76
C ILE A 21 10.45 10.87 11.94
N SER A 22 9.45 11.10 11.07
CA SER A 22 8.58 12.27 11.17
C SER A 22 7.85 12.38 12.52
N TRP A 23 7.78 11.28 13.27
CA TRP A 23 7.14 11.19 14.59
C TRP A 23 8.13 11.20 15.76
N GLY A 24 9.40 11.50 15.49
CA GLY A 24 10.47 11.58 16.49
C GLY A 24 11.13 10.22 16.81
N GLY A 25 10.88 9.19 15.99
CA GLY A 25 11.58 7.92 16.06
C GLY A 25 12.97 7.96 15.43
N ALA A 26 13.81 6.99 15.75
CA ALA A 26 15.10 6.77 15.07
C ALA A 26 14.97 5.56 14.13
N ALA A 27 15.24 5.74 12.83
CA ALA A 27 15.19 4.67 11.85
C ALA A 27 16.41 4.69 10.92
N ALA A 28 16.82 3.50 10.48
CA ALA A 28 17.78 3.31 9.39
C ALA A 28 17.18 2.45 8.28
N CYS A 29 17.59 2.70 7.04
CA CYS A 29 17.10 1.99 5.85
C CYS A 29 18.24 1.22 5.21
N PHE A 30 17.97 -0.02 4.84
CA PHE A 30 18.94 -0.84 4.11
C PHE A 30 18.26 -1.63 3.00
N GLU A 31 18.93 -1.80 1.87
CA GLU A 31 18.47 -2.72 0.82
C GLU A 31 18.63 -4.18 1.25
N THR A 32 19.74 -4.47 1.92
CA THR A 32 20.09 -5.78 2.49
C THR A 32 20.65 -5.60 3.90
N LEU A 33 20.63 -6.66 4.70
CA LEU A 33 21.16 -6.61 6.07
C LEU A 33 22.68 -6.29 6.03
N PRO A 34 23.17 -5.25 6.75
CA PRO A 34 24.60 -4.95 6.80
C PRO A 34 25.36 -6.03 7.58
N GLU A 35 26.52 -6.45 7.05
CA GLU A 35 27.41 -7.38 7.73
C GLU A 35 28.02 -6.73 8.98
N HIS A 36 28.09 -7.48 10.08
CA HIS A 36 28.79 -7.12 11.32
C HIS A 36 28.28 -5.91 12.13
N MET A 37 27.02 -5.48 11.95
CA MET A 37 26.40 -4.45 12.78
C MET A 37 25.48 -5.06 13.85
N PRO A 38 25.50 -4.59 15.12
CA PRO A 38 24.55 -5.05 16.13
C PRO A 38 23.12 -4.71 15.68
N LEU A 39 22.23 -5.70 15.75
CA LEU A 39 20.82 -5.51 15.41
C LEU A 39 20.18 -4.49 16.38
N PRO A 40 19.27 -3.63 15.89
CA PRO A 40 18.53 -2.69 16.72
C PRO A 40 17.50 -3.43 17.59
N ASP A 41 16.76 -2.68 18.40
CA ASP A 41 15.70 -3.22 19.26
C ASP A 41 14.62 -3.95 18.44
N GLU A 42 14.27 -3.44 17.25
CA GLU A 42 13.32 -4.06 16.33
C GLU A 42 13.78 -3.94 14.86
N VAL A 43 13.61 -5.02 14.09
CA VAL A 43 13.91 -5.07 12.65
C VAL A 43 12.63 -5.37 11.87
N PHE A 44 12.31 -4.50 10.91
CA PHE A 44 11.16 -4.63 10.03
C PHE A 44 11.61 -5.06 8.64
N TRP A 45 11.21 -6.27 8.26
CA TRP A 45 11.47 -6.83 6.95
C TRP A 45 10.32 -6.48 6.00
N LEU A 46 10.61 -5.62 5.03
CA LEU A 46 9.72 -5.29 3.91
C LEU A 46 9.94 -6.20 2.69
N SER A 47 10.83 -7.18 2.84
CA SER A 47 11.09 -8.27 1.91
C SER A 47 11.15 -9.59 2.70
N VAL A 48 11.24 -10.72 1.98
CA VAL A 48 11.46 -12.02 2.62
C VAL A 48 12.76 -11.97 3.44
N PRO A 49 12.73 -12.25 4.75
CA PRO A 49 13.93 -12.25 5.57
C PRO A 49 14.87 -13.41 5.18
N PRO A 50 16.19 -13.30 5.46
CA PRO A 50 17.12 -14.41 5.31
C PRO A 50 16.71 -15.64 6.13
N GLU A 51 17.17 -16.83 5.73
CA GLU A 51 16.95 -18.06 6.48
C GLU A 51 17.45 -17.94 7.93
N GLY A 52 16.64 -18.38 8.90
CA GLY A 52 16.94 -18.31 10.33
C GLY A 52 16.31 -17.15 11.11
N PHE A 53 15.60 -16.23 10.43
CA PHE A 53 14.83 -15.15 11.07
C PHE A 53 13.33 -15.52 11.14
N SER A 54 12.75 -15.50 12.36
CA SER A 54 11.44 -16.10 12.69
C SER A 54 10.20 -15.28 12.29
N ASP A 55 10.34 -14.16 11.57
CA ASP A 55 9.22 -13.25 11.22
C ASP A 55 8.85 -13.29 9.73
N SER A 56 9.05 -14.44 9.08
CA SER A 56 8.69 -14.60 7.67
C SER A 56 7.17 -14.45 7.45
N PRO A 57 6.72 -13.59 6.52
CA PRO A 57 5.33 -13.47 6.07
C PRO A 57 4.65 -14.75 5.54
N GLN A 58 5.38 -15.85 5.43
CA GLN A 58 5.19 -16.84 4.37
C GLN A 58 4.08 -17.88 4.58
N ASP A 59 3.45 -17.96 5.75
CA ASP A 59 2.53 -19.08 6.02
C ASP A 59 1.04 -18.82 5.69
N LEU A 60 0.69 -17.73 4.99
CA LEU A 60 -0.72 -17.40 4.66
C LEU A 60 -1.10 -17.57 3.18
N ALA A 61 -0.20 -18.02 2.31
CA ALA A 61 -0.34 -17.84 0.85
C ALA A 61 -0.59 -19.09 -0.01
N THR A 62 -1.16 -20.19 0.51
CA THR A 62 -1.39 -21.41 -0.30
C THR A 62 -2.84 -21.65 -0.75
N THR A 63 -3.80 -20.83 -0.32
CA THR A 63 -5.21 -21.05 -0.69
C THR A 63 -5.62 -20.17 -1.87
N SER A 64 -5.72 -20.76 -3.06
CA SER A 64 -6.44 -20.11 -4.17
C SER A 64 -7.93 -20.02 -3.80
N LEU A 65 -8.43 -18.80 -3.66
CA LEU A 65 -9.84 -18.53 -3.38
C LEU A 65 -10.46 -17.78 -4.56
N ASP A 66 -11.43 -18.44 -5.19
CA ASP A 66 -12.30 -17.83 -6.19
C ASP A 66 -13.44 -17.11 -5.46
N LEU A 67 -13.47 -15.80 -5.59
CA LEU A 67 -14.49 -14.96 -4.99
C LEU A 67 -15.43 -14.50 -6.10
N PRO A 68 -16.72 -14.90 -6.10
CA PRO A 68 -17.69 -14.54 -7.13
C PRO A 68 -18.13 -13.07 -6.98
N ILE A 69 -17.17 -12.16 -7.09
CA ILE A 69 -17.30 -10.72 -7.02
C ILE A 69 -17.03 -10.21 -8.43
N ALA A 70 -18.10 -9.93 -9.17
CA ALA A 70 -17.98 -9.39 -10.51
C ALA A 70 -17.65 -7.89 -10.44
N LEU A 71 -16.54 -7.48 -11.06
CA LEU A 71 -16.10 -6.08 -11.19
C LEU A 71 -16.13 -5.63 -12.66
N LYS A 72 -17.26 -5.80 -13.34
CA LYS A 72 -17.39 -5.56 -14.79
C LYS A 72 -17.07 -4.13 -15.23
N GLU A 73 -17.27 -3.17 -14.32
CA GLU A 73 -17.04 -1.74 -14.58
C GLU A 73 -15.65 -1.27 -14.13
N SER A 74 -14.87 -2.15 -13.48
CA SER A 74 -13.53 -1.82 -12.99
C SER A 74 -12.53 -1.80 -14.15
N GLN A 75 -11.67 -0.79 -14.15
CA GLN A 75 -10.51 -0.74 -15.04
C GLN A 75 -9.28 -1.43 -14.43
N ALA A 76 -9.38 -1.93 -13.20
CA ALA A 76 -8.29 -2.58 -12.49
C ALA A 76 -8.05 -3.99 -13.03
N THR A 77 -6.79 -4.35 -13.21
CA THR A 77 -6.38 -5.75 -13.41
C THR A 77 -5.97 -6.41 -12.09
N ARG A 78 -5.64 -5.60 -11.09
CA ARG A 78 -5.38 -6.01 -9.71
C ARG A 78 -6.14 -5.12 -8.74
N LEU A 79 -6.74 -5.75 -7.73
CA LEU A 79 -7.38 -5.08 -6.61
C LEU A 79 -6.60 -5.38 -5.33
N THR A 80 -6.31 -4.37 -4.53
CA THR A 80 -5.75 -4.52 -3.18
C THR A 80 -6.78 -4.08 -2.15
N LEU A 81 -7.07 -4.92 -1.16
CA LEU A 81 -7.87 -4.55 0.01
C LEU A 81 -6.95 -4.30 1.21
N PRO A 82 -6.88 -3.07 1.74
CA PRO A 82 -6.14 -2.78 2.96
C PRO A 82 -6.90 -3.21 4.22
N LEU A 83 -6.22 -3.92 5.11
CA LEU A 83 -6.67 -4.25 6.46
C LEU A 83 -5.73 -3.60 7.46
N VAL A 84 -6.26 -2.74 8.31
CA VAL A 84 -5.52 -2.11 9.40
C VAL A 84 -5.89 -2.84 10.69
N VAL A 85 -4.98 -3.70 11.14
CA VAL A 85 -5.18 -4.60 12.27
C VAL A 85 -4.77 -3.90 13.55
N THR A 86 -5.77 -3.49 14.32
CA THR A 86 -5.60 -2.78 15.60
C THR A 86 -5.83 -3.72 16.78
N ALA A 87 -5.47 -3.28 17.99
CA ALA A 87 -5.80 -4.01 19.22
C ALA A 87 -7.31 -4.22 19.46
N ARG A 88 -8.18 -3.44 18.79
CA ARG A 88 -9.65 -3.53 18.92
C ARG A 88 -10.31 -4.32 17.78
N GLY A 89 -9.53 -4.75 16.79
CA GLY A 89 -10.02 -5.42 15.60
C GLY A 89 -9.53 -4.76 14.31
N ILE A 90 -10.10 -5.21 13.20
CA ILE A 90 -9.67 -4.83 11.85
C ILE A 90 -10.51 -3.67 11.35
N LEU A 91 -9.85 -2.59 10.95
CA LEU A 91 -10.43 -1.53 10.12
C LEU A 91 -10.15 -1.86 8.66
N TYR A 92 -11.19 -1.88 7.82
CA TYR A 92 -11.04 -2.09 6.38
C TYR A 92 -10.86 -0.73 5.70
N GLY A 93 -9.79 -0.58 4.93
CA GLY A 93 -9.57 0.60 4.10
C GLY A 93 -10.38 0.54 2.80
N GLU A 94 -10.53 1.69 2.14
CA GLU A 94 -11.04 1.72 0.76
C GLU A 94 -10.07 0.97 -0.16
N ALA A 95 -10.63 0.14 -1.04
CA ALA A 95 -9.84 -0.69 -1.93
C ALA A 95 -9.00 0.15 -2.90
N ILE A 96 -7.88 -0.42 -3.35
CA ILE A 96 -6.94 0.20 -4.26
C ILE A 96 -7.00 -0.58 -5.57
N GLY A 97 -7.30 0.12 -6.67
CA GLY A 97 -7.26 -0.44 -8.01
C GLY A 97 -5.89 -0.25 -8.63
N GLN A 98 -5.46 -1.20 -9.47
CA GLN A 98 -4.19 -1.09 -10.18
C GLN A 98 -4.29 -1.67 -11.59
N ARG A 99 -3.67 -0.98 -12.55
CA ARG A 99 -3.44 -1.44 -13.92
C ARG A 99 -2.02 -1.09 -14.35
N GLY A 100 -1.19 -2.12 -14.53
CA GLY A 100 0.23 -1.92 -14.81
C GLY A 100 0.94 -1.19 -13.67
N ALA A 101 1.63 -0.10 -14.00
CA ALA A 101 2.35 0.76 -13.06
C ALA A 101 1.49 1.88 -12.44
N ILE A 102 0.19 1.95 -12.79
CA ILE A 102 -0.74 2.94 -12.27
C ILE A 102 -1.64 2.30 -11.21
N ALA A 103 -1.70 2.91 -10.03
CA ALA A 103 -2.62 2.56 -8.94
C ALA A 103 -3.53 3.75 -8.60
N TRP A 104 -4.71 3.50 -8.04
CA TRP A 104 -5.63 4.55 -7.61
C TRP A 104 -6.44 4.17 -6.37
N GLN A 105 -6.89 5.19 -5.64
CA GLN A 105 -7.77 5.02 -4.49
C GLN A 105 -8.82 6.15 -4.45
N PRO A 106 -10.10 5.84 -4.19
CA PRO A 106 -10.65 4.50 -3.98
C PRO A 106 -10.92 3.76 -5.30
N GLU A 107 -10.83 2.43 -5.32
CA GLU A 107 -11.50 1.64 -6.36
C GLU A 107 -13.02 1.78 -6.20
N PRO A 108 -13.76 2.12 -7.27
CA PRO A 108 -15.21 2.19 -7.22
C PRO A 108 -15.84 0.82 -6.95
N LEU A 109 -16.27 0.58 -5.72
CA LEU A 109 -16.96 -0.64 -5.30
C LEU A 109 -18.33 -0.29 -4.73
N SER A 110 -19.34 -1.05 -5.16
CA SER A 110 -20.66 -1.04 -4.53
C SER A 110 -20.61 -1.65 -3.12
N ASP A 111 -21.57 -1.30 -2.26
CA ASP A 111 -21.64 -1.85 -0.90
C ASP A 111 -21.69 -3.39 -0.87
N PRO A 112 -22.45 -4.09 -1.75
CA PRO A 112 -22.41 -5.55 -1.80
C PRO A 112 -21.02 -6.11 -2.12
N GLN A 113 -20.29 -5.49 -3.07
CA GLN A 113 -18.93 -5.90 -3.42
C GLN A 113 -17.98 -5.70 -2.23
N ARG A 114 -18.04 -4.55 -1.54
CA ARG A 114 -17.26 -4.29 -0.31
C ARG A 114 -17.54 -5.33 0.76
N GLN A 115 -18.81 -5.62 1.03
CA GLN A 115 -19.18 -6.61 2.05
C GLN A 115 -18.67 -8.03 1.72
N LEU A 116 -18.71 -8.42 0.45
CA LEU A 116 -18.16 -9.72 0.01
C LEU A 116 -16.65 -9.77 0.17
N LEU A 117 -15.95 -8.69 -0.20
CA LEU A 117 -14.51 -8.55 0.03
C LEU A 117 -14.15 -8.65 1.51
N TYR A 118 -14.89 -7.97 2.40
CA TYR A 118 -14.64 -8.02 3.84
C TYR A 118 -14.89 -9.42 4.42
N LYS A 119 -15.94 -10.12 3.96
CA LYS A 119 -16.20 -11.52 4.33
C LYS A 119 -15.09 -12.44 3.88
N ALA A 120 -14.59 -12.27 2.65
CA ALA A 120 -13.46 -13.04 2.13
C ALA A 120 -12.18 -12.77 2.93
N ALA A 121 -11.90 -11.50 3.21
CA ALA A 121 -10.75 -11.08 3.98
C ALA A 121 -10.73 -11.71 5.38
N ARG A 122 -11.87 -11.76 6.08
CA ARG A 122 -11.98 -12.46 7.38
C ARG A 122 -11.64 -13.95 7.28
N LYS A 123 -12.01 -14.62 6.19
CA LYS A 123 -11.69 -16.03 5.97
C LYS A 123 -10.22 -16.24 5.66
N ILE A 124 -9.61 -15.36 4.87
CA ILE A 124 -8.19 -15.44 4.46
C ILE A 124 -7.28 -15.19 5.67
N VAL A 125 -7.54 -14.12 6.41
CA VAL A 125 -6.67 -13.63 7.49
C VAL A 125 -6.88 -14.38 8.80
N GLY A 126 -8.08 -14.90 9.03
CA GLY A 126 -8.38 -15.63 10.27
C GLY A 126 -8.08 -14.79 11.52
N SER A 127 -7.63 -15.46 12.59
CA SER A 127 -7.29 -14.84 13.88
C SER A 127 -5.79 -14.58 14.08
N THR A 128 -4.95 -14.84 13.08
CA THR A 128 -3.47 -14.93 13.23
C THR A 128 -2.70 -13.72 12.76
N VAL A 129 -3.36 -12.66 12.26
CA VAL A 129 -2.65 -11.48 11.76
C VAL A 129 -2.22 -10.55 12.90
N LYS A 130 -0.94 -10.17 12.86
CA LYS A 130 -0.29 -9.29 13.85
C LYS A 130 -0.79 -7.84 13.71
N PRO A 131 -0.70 -7.01 14.77
CA PRO A 131 -0.97 -5.58 14.66
C PRO A 131 -0.13 -4.93 13.56
N GLY A 132 -0.76 -4.18 12.67
CA GLY A 132 -0.11 -3.61 11.50
C GLY A 132 -1.09 -3.39 10.35
N VAL A 133 -0.54 -3.06 9.19
CA VAL A 133 -1.29 -3.07 7.93
C VAL A 133 -1.01 -4.37 7.19
N THR A 134 -2.07 -5.05 6.77
CA THR A 134 -2.02 -6.20 5.87
C THR A 134 -2.76 -5.86 4.58
N LEU A 135 -2.17 -6.17 3.44
CA LEU A 135 -2.75 -5.96 2.11
C LEU A 135 -3.11 -7.31 1.51
N LEU A 136 -4.38 -7.47 1.09
CA LEU A 136 -4.82 -8.64 0.34
C LEU A 136 -4.90 -8.29 -1.14
N HIS A 137 -4.17 -9.02 -1.98
CA HIS A 137 -4.11 -8.79 -3.41
C HIS A 137 -4.96 -9.80 -4.17
N PHE A 138 -5.76 -9.29 -5.09
CA PHE A 138 -6.64 -10.05 -5.94
C PHE A 138 -6.36 -9.74 -7.40
N ALA A 139 -6.39 -10.74 -8.26
CA ALA A 139 -6.50 -10.50 -9.70
C ALA A 139 -7.98 -10.33 -10.06
N VAL A 140 -8.25 -9.34 -10.90
CA VAL A 140 -9.59 -9.07 -11.42
C VAL A 140 -9.80 -9.89 -12.69
N SER A 141 -10.88 -10.67 -12.72
CA SER A 141 -11.35 -11.37 -13.92
C SER A 141 -12.78 -10.93 -14.25
N PRO A 142 -13.29 -11.22 -15.46
CA PRO A 142 -14.63 -10.79 -15.88
C PRO A 142 -15.77 -11.29 -14.97
N GLU A 143 -15.57 -12.39 -14.26
CA GLU A 143 -16.61 -13.07 -13.47
C GLU A 143 -16.34 -13.08 -11.97
N ALA A 144 -15.07 -12.96 -11.57
CA ALA A 144 -14.64 -13.18 -10.19
C ALA A 144 -13.37 -12.40 -9.82
N LEU A 145 -13.10 -12.31 -8.53
CA LEU A 145 -11.80 -11.97 -7.98
C LEU A 145 -11.06 -13.24 -7.58
N LEU A 146 -9.78 -13.33 -7.94
CA LEU A 146 -8.92 -14.45 -7.59
C LEU A 146 -7.91 -13.99 -6.55
N PHE A 147 -7.94 -14.55 -5.35
CA PHE A 147 -6.89 -14.25 -4.36
C PHE A 147 -5.51 -14.63 -4.91
N LYS A 148 -4.54 -13.73 -4.76
CA LYS A 148 -3.17 -13.94 -5.27
C LYS A 148 -2.16 -14.03 -4.15
N SER A 149 -2.17 -13.06 -3.25
CA SER A 149 -1.17 -12.97 -2.21
C SER A 149 -1.64 -12.07 -1.07
N LEU A 150 -0.90 -12.14 0.03
CA LEU A 150 -1.03 -11.29 1.19
C LEU A 150 0.33 -10.65 1.47
N SER A 151 0.36 -9.35 1.72
CA SER A 151 1.52 -8.64 2.25
C SER A 151 1.23 -8.19 3.69
N PRO A 152 2.00 -8.60 4.71
CA PRO A 152 1.76 -8.21 6.10
C PRO A 152 2.32 -6.83 6.46
N PHE A 153 2.64 -6.02 5.45
CA PHE A 153 3.07 -4.63 5.56
C PHE A 153 2.64 -3.84 4.30
N PRO A 154 2.61 -2.50 4.36
CA PRO A 154 2.36 -1.66 3.19
C PRO A 154 3.41 -1.91 2.10
N ASP A 155 2.95 -2.23 0.89
CA ASP A 155 3.80 -2.43 -0.29
C ASP A 155 3.63 -1.29 -1.31
N GLU A 156 4.12 -1.48 -2.53
CA GLU A 156 4.03 -0.51 -3.62
C GLU A 156 2.58 -0.06 -3.90
N SER A 157 1.59 -0.93 -3.73
CA SER A 157 0.19 -0.57 -3.94
C SER A 157 -0.32 0.44 -2.90
N ALA A 158 0.29 0.47 -1.70
CA ALA A 158 -0.05 1.44 -0.67
C ALA A 158 0.48 2.85 -0.94
N LEU A 159 1.41 3.04 -1.89
CA LEU A 159 2.00 4.35 -2.20
C LEU A 159 0.95 5.40 -2.55
N VAL A 160 -0.13 5.01 -3.24
CA VAL A 160 -1.23 5.94 -3.58
C VAL A 160 -1.83 6.63 -2.35
N THR A 161 -1.83 5.94 -1.20
CA THR A 161 -2.44 6.41 0.05
C THR A 161 -1.73 7.60 0.67
N LEU A 162 -0.44 7.81 0.34
CA LEU A 162 0.34 8.98 0.79
C LEU A 162 -0.33 10.30 0.41
N ASN A 163 -1.09 10.33 -0.70
CA ASN A 163 -1.80 11.51 -1.14
C ASN A 163 -3.32 11.37 -0.99
N SER A 164 -3.92 10.19 -1.19
CA SER A 164 -5.40 10.02 -1.12
C SER A 164 -5.97 9.93 0.30
N GLN A 165 -5.24 9.40 1.28
CA GLN A 165 -5.80 8.98 2.56
C GLN A 165 -5.11 9.67 3.74
N GLN A 166 -5.86 9.93 4.82
CA GLN A 166 -5.26 10.29 6.10
C GLN A 166 -5.92 9.56 7.27
N PRO A 167 -5.13 8.91 8.17
CA PRO A 167 -3.72 8.58 8.00
C PRO A 167 -3.47 7.67 6.78
N ASP A 168 -2.33 7.81 6.11
CA ASP A 168 -1.91 6.89 5.06
C ASP A 168 -1.58 5.51 5.64
N LEU A 169 -1.42 4.49 4.78
CA LEU A 169 -1.23 3.11 5.24
C LEU A 169 0.12 2.87 5.93
N PHE A 170 1.18 3.62 5.62
CA PHE A 170 2.48 3.52 6.29
C PHE A 170 2.36 4.06 7.72
N THR A 171 1.71 5.22 7.84
CA THR A 171 1.33 5.79 9.14
C THR A 171 0.44 4.83 9.94
N CYS A 172 -0.57 4.23 9.31
CA CYS A 172 -1.45 3.26 9.98
C CYS A 172 -0.67 2.06 10.51
N HIS A 173 0.29 1.54 9.73
CA HIS A 173 1.13 0.41 10.13
C HIS A 173 1.86 0.73 11.43
N TRP A 174 2.53 1.89 11.49
CA TRP A 174 3.25 2.31 12.69
C TRP A 174 2.36 2.53 13.89
N ARG A 175 1.18 3.13 13.71
CA ARG A 175 0.23 3.28 14.82
C ARG A 175 -0.15 1.94 15.41
N CYS A 176 -0.43 0.94 14.57
CA CYS A 176 -0.80 -0.38 15.04
C CYS A 176 0.37 -1.07 15.78
N VAL A 177 1.56 -1.04 15.20
CA VAL A 177 2.78 -1.64 15.79
C VAL A 177 3.10 -1.00 17.15
N LEU A 178 2.96 0.32 17.26
CA LEU A 178 3.23 1.09 18.49
C LEU A 178 2.07 1.08 19.49
N GLY A 179 0.96 0.38 19.20
CA GLY A 179 -0.23 0.38 20.06
C GLY A 179 -0.96 1.73 20.15
N LEU A 180 -0.73 2.63 19.19
CA LEU A 180 -1.38 3.94 19.11
C LEU A 180 -2.77 3.83 18.46
N PRO A 181 -3.76 4.63 18.90
CA PRO A 181 -5.13 4.52 18.41
C PRO A 181 -5.26 4.99 16.95
N ILE A 182 -6.01 4.29 16.12
CA ILE A 182 -6.45 4.78 14.81
C ILE A 182 -7.93 5.10 14.92
N ILE A 183 -8.28 6.36 14.71
CA ILE A 183 -9.66 6.84 14.90
C ILE A 183 -10.50 6.51 13.68
N ASP A 184 -9.99 6.80 12.47
CA ASP A 184 -10.69 6.59 11.21
C ASP A 184 -9.69 6.44 10.05
N LEU A 185 -10.14 5.86 8.93
CA LEU A 185 -9.42 5.73 7.66
C LEU A 185 -10.13 6.55 6.59
N GLN A 186 -9.79 7.83 6.49
CA GLN A 186 -10.49 8.73 5.57
C GLN A 186 -9.74 8.90 4.26
N VAL A 187 -10.38 8.51 3.16
CA VAL A 187 -9.96 8.96 1.82
C VAL A 187 -10.40 10.41 1.66
N ARG A 188 -9.44 11.34 1.68
CA ARG A 188 -9.69 12.78 1.63
C ARG A 188 -10.16 13.22 0.26
N ARG A 189 -9.49 12.73 -0.78
CA ARG A 189 -9.85 12.93 -2.18
C ARG A 189 -9.33 11.76 -3.01
N PRO A 190 -9.99 11.45 -4.13
CA PRO A 190 -9.49 10.46 -5.07
C PRO A 190 -8.10 10.81 -5.58
N SER A 191 -7.22 9.81 -5.65
CA SER A 191 -5.88 9.97 -6.22
C SER A 191 -5.51 8.81 -7.12
N ALA A 192 -4.68 9.10 -8.10
CA ALA A 192 -3.98 8.13 -8.93
C ALA A 192 -2.46 8.32 -8.74
N ALA A 193 -1.71 7.23 -8.82
CA ALA A 193 -0.27 7.21 -8.66
C ALA A 193 0.38 6.37 -9.75
N TYR A 194 1.45 6.89 -10.34
CA TYR A 194 2.32 6.18 -11.27
C TYR A 194 3.66 5.91 -10.58
N PHE A 195 4.05 4.65 -10.51
CA PHE A 195 5.25 4.22 -9.80
C PHE A 195 6.10 3.27 -10.64
N GLN A 196 7.41 3.56 -10.72
CA GLN A 196 8.39 2.71 -11.38
C GLN A 196 9.49 2.33 -10.37
N PRO A 197 9.55 1.07 -9.89
CA PRO A 197 10.48 0.70 -8.83
C PRO A 197 11.94 0.70 -9.27
N SER A 198 12.23 0.31 -10.51
CA SER A 198 13.60 0.08 -10.98
C SER A 198 14.19 1.23 -11.79
N VAL A 199 13.37 2.18 -12.23
CA VAL A 199 13.79 3.26 -13.12
C VAL A 199 13.19 4.57 -12.62
N PRO A 200 14.00 5.63 -12.43
CA PRO A 200 13.47 6.95 -12.12
C PRO A 200 12.51 7.42 -13.22
N LEU A 201 11.50 8.20 -12.84
CA LEU A 201 10.59 8.81 -13.79
C LEU A 201 11.36 9.60 -14.85
N SER A 202 10.94 9.57 -16.10
CA SER A 202 11.66 10.24 -17.18
C SER A 202 11.70 11.76 -17.00
N ALA A 203 12.65 12.43 -17.65
CA ALA A 203 12.69 13.90 -17.63
C ALA A 203 11.41 14.50 -18.24
N GLN A 204 10.84 13.86 -19.25
CA GLN A 204 9.58 14.27 -19.87
C GLN A 204 8.43 14.23 -18.85
N VAL A 205 8.25 13.12 -18.13
CA VAL A 205 7.20 12.97 -17.10
C VAL A 205 7.35 14.04 -16.02
N ARG A 206 8.57 14.26 -15.52
CA ARG A 206 8.81 15.29 -14.49
C ARG A 206 8.50 16.69 -15.00
N GLN A 207 8.86 17.00 -16.25
CA GLN A 207 8.59 18.32 -16.83
C GLN A 207 7.09 18.53 -17.07
N ALA A 208 6.38 17.53 -17.60
CA ALA A 208 4.93 17.59 -17.78
C ALA A 208 4.21 17.79 -16.45
N ALA A 209 4.60 17.07 -15.39
CA ALA A 209 4.05 17.27 -14.05
C ALA A 209 4.23 18.70 -13.52
N LEU A 210 5.33 19.38 -13.83
CA LEU A 210 5.55 20.77 -13.40
C LEU A 210 4.65 21.79 -14.12
N LEU A 211 4.07 21.43 -15.27
CA LEU A 211 3.21 22.31 -16.07
C LEU A 211 1.72 22.16 -15.72
N GLU A 212 1.35 21.16 -14.93
CA GLU A 212 -0.03 20.85 -14.58
C GLU A 212 -0.49 21.70 -13.41
N ALA A 213 -1.41 22.64 -13.68
CA ALA A 213 -1.88 23.62 -12.70
C ALA A 213 -3.15 23.17 -11.93
N ASP A 214 -3.90 22.21 -12.48
CA ASP A 214 -5.27 21.89 -12.03
C ASP A 214 -5.34 20.74 -11.00
N ALA A 215 -4.19 20.24 -10.53
CA ALA A 215 -4.14 19.13 -9.58
C ALA A 215 -3.14 19.36 -8.44
N SER A 216 -3.42 18.72 -7.31
CA SER A 216 -2.44 18.59 -6.23
C SER A 216 -1.50 17.43 -6.59
N LEU A 217 -0.31 17.76 -7.04
CA LEU A 217 0.72 16.81 -7.45
C LEU A 217 1.73 16.57 -6.33
N GLN A 218 2.13 15.31 -6.17
CA GLN A 218 3.34 14.95 -5.43
C GLN A 218 4.28 14.20 -6.36
N LEU A 219 5.52 14.66 -6.44
CA LEU A 219 6.55 14.08 -7.30
C LEU A 219 7.77 13.71 -6.47
N SER A 220 8.21 12.46 -6.61
CA SER A 220 9.51 11.99 -6.17
C SER A 220 10.26 11.36 -7.35
N GLY A 221 11.49 10.91 -7.14
CA GLY A 221 12.30 10.35 -8.24
C GLY A 221 11.65 9.18 -8.98
N HIS A 222 10.77 8.42 -8.33
CA HIS A 222 10.19 7.18 -8.85
C HIS A 222 8.65 7.17 -8.81
N LEU A 223 8.03 8.16 -8.17
CA LEU A 223 6.60 8.21 -7.89
C LEU A 223 6.03 9.55 -8.31
N LEU A 224 4.96 9.52 -9.09
CA LEU A 224 4.11 10.67 -9.38
C LEU A 224 2.72 10.37 -8.83
N GLN A 225 2.15 11.28 -8.05
CA GLN A 225 0.79 11.17 -7.54
C GLN A 225 -0.02 12.39 -7.94
N VAL A 226 -1.24 12.13 -8.39
CA VAL A 226 -2.23 13.13 -8.76
C VAL A 226 -3.41 12.98 -7.83
N GLN A 227 -3.76 14.05 -7.12
CA GLN A 227 -5.02 14.13 -6.39
C GLN A 227 -5.94 15.15 -7.05
N ALA A 228 -7.20 14.77 -7.27
CA ALA A 228 -8.20 15.59 -7.95
C ALA A 228 -9.58 15.48 -7.30
N ALA A 229 -10.55 16.26 -7.81
CA ALA A 229 -11.93 16.24 -7.31
C ALA A 229 -12.66 14.92 -7.61
N SER A 230 -12.26 14.21 -8.67
CA SER A 230 -12.81 12.92 -9.06
C SER A 230 -11.70 11.94 -9.44
N LEU A 231 -11.97 10.64 -9.32
CA LEU A 231 -11.03 9.60 -9.73
C LEU A 231 -10.73 9.68 -11.23
N CYS A 232 -11.76 9.89 -12.06
CA CYS A 232 -11.62 10.00 -13.51
C CYS A 232 -10.65 11.14 -13.87
N THR A 233 -10.82 12.31 -13.26
CA THR A 233 -9.94 13.45 -13.47
C THR A 233 -8.51 13.14 -13.02
N ALA A 234 -8.31 12.49 -11.87
CA ALA A 234 -6.97 12.11 -11.41
C ALA A 234 -6.28 11.15 -12.40
N GLN A 235 -7.01 10.18 -12.93
CA GLN A 235 -6.50 9.22 -13.92
C GLN A 235 -6.20 9.87 -15.28
N GLU A 236 -7.08 10.76 -15.76
CA GLU A 236 -6.88 11.49 -17.03
C GLU A 236 -5.64 12.38 -17.00
N ILE A 237 -5.46 13.14 -15.90
CA ILE A 237 -4.27 13.97 -15.70
C ILE A 237 -3.02 13.09 -15.65
N LEU A 238 -3.07 11.99 -14.87
CA LEU A 238 -1.92 11.08 -14.77
C LEU A 238 -1.55 10.47 -16.11
N HIS A 239 -2.54 10.02 -16.89
CA HIS A 239 -2.31 9.48 -18.24
C HIS A 239 -1.66 10.51 -19.16
N ARG A 240 -2.16 11.75 -19.19
CA ARG A 240 -1.57 12.84 -19.99
C ARG A 240 -0.12 13.16 -19.62
N ILE A 241 0.28 12.99 -18.36
CA ILE A 241 1.66 13.25 -17.91
C ILE A 241 2.59 12.08 -18.26
N VAL A 242 2.07 10.84 -18.24
CA VAL A 242 2.86 9.61 -18.37
C VAL A 242 3.01 9.15 -19.83
N ASP A 243 2.00 9.40 -20.66
CA ASP A 243 1.98 9.06 -22.10
C ASP A 243 2.71 10.13 -22.94
#